data_AF-A0A259JP61-F1
#
_entry.id   AF-A0A259JP61-F1
#
_cell.length_a   1.000
_cell.length_b   1.000
_cell.length_c   1.000
_cell.angle_alpha   90.00
_cell.angle_beta   90.00
_cell.angle_gamma   90.00
#
_symmetry.space_group_name_H-M   'P 1'
#
loop_
_entity.id
_entity.type
_entity.pdbx_description
1 polymer ?
#
loop_
_entity_poly.entity_id
_entity_poly.type
_entity_poly.pdbx_seq_one_letter_code
_entity_poly.pdbx_strand_id
1 'polypeptide(L)'
;MAKQNEHGRLIATAAKAALAPLGLRRVGQSRCWISDERYWTIWAEFQPSAWSKGSYLNVRPNWLWLRYGANDHHPRPADFISFESVEQFKPPIENMASIAAQSVIAMRERFRSL
;
A
#
# COMPACT_ATOMS: atom_id res chain seq x y z
N MET A 1 18.18 6.13 19.11
CA MET A 1 16.89 5.55 18.65
C MET A 1 16.36 6.10 17.32
N ALA A 2 16.88 7.23 16.77
CA ALA A 2 16.39 7.80 15.50
C ALA A 2 16.75 7.00 14.22
N LYS A 3 17.89 6.28 14.18
CA LYS A 3 18.34 5.49 13.01
C LYS A 3 17.51 4.22 12.72
N GLN A 4 16.75 3.70 13.69
CA GLN A 4 16.13 2.36 13.54
C GLN A 4 14.86 2.34 12.67
N ASN A 5 14.24 3.48 12.36
CA ASN A 5 12.99 3.54 11.59
C ASN A 5 13.06 4.42 10.32
N GLU A 6 14.26 4.61 9.77
CA GLU A 6 14.45 5.41 8.55
C GLU A 6 13.71 4.79 7.35
N HIS A 7 13.84 3.48 7.14
CA HIS A 7 13.11 2.74 6.10
C HIS A 7 11.58 2.87 6.21
N GLY A 8 11.02 2.83 7.42
CA GLY A 8 9.58 3.00 7.63
C GLY A 8 9.11 4.42 7.34
N ARG A 9 9.94 5.44 7.64
CA ARG A 9 9.67 6.83 7.25
C ARG A 9 9.69 7.03 5.74
N LEU A 10 10.62 6.40 5.03
CA LEU A 10 10.68 6.44 3.56
C LEU A 10 9.40 5.86 2.94
N ILE A 11 8.99 4.66 3.39
CA ILE A 11 7.73 4.03 2.95
C ILE A 11 6.53 4.95 3.25
N ALA A 12 6.41 5.45 4.48
CA ALA A 12 5.28 6.30 4.86
C ALA A 12 5.23 7.61 4.05
N THR A 13 6.40 8.18 3.74
CA THR A 13 6.51 9.42 2.95
C THR A 13 6.10 9.17 1.49
N ALA A 14 6.64 8.13 0.86
CA ALA A 14 6.30 7.77 -0.52
C ALA A 14 4.81 7.40 -0.65
N ALA A 15 4.30 6.55 0.26
CA ALA A 15 2.90 6.16 0.28
C ALA A 15 1.98 7.38 0.46
N LYS A 16 2.32 8.30 1.37
CA LYS A 16 1.53 9.53 1.56
C LYS A 16 1.51 10.39 0.30
N ALA A 17 2.66 10.57 -0.35
CA ALA A 17 2.76 11.37 -1.56
C ALA A 17 1.88 10.81 -2.70
N ALA A 18 1.83 9.49 -2.87
CA ALA A 18 1.07 8.85 -3.93
C ALA A 18 -0.43 8.65 -3.60
N LEU A 19 -0.75 8.26 -2.37
CA LEU A 19 -2.09 7.78 -2.01
C LEU A 19 -2.99 8.85 -1.38
N ALA A 20 -2.44 9.82 -0.66
CA ALA A 20 -3.25 10.88 -0.05
C ALA A 20 -3.99 11.75 -1.10
N PRO A 21 -3.39 12.12 -2.26
CA PRO A 21 -4.12 12.83 -3.32
C PRO A 21 -5.31 12.04 -3.89
N LEU A 22 -5.29 10.71 -3.78
CA LEU A 22 -6.40 9.85 -4.20
C LEU A 22 -7.47 9.68 -3.11
N GLY A 23 -7.33 10.33 -1.95
CA GLY A 23 -8.27 10.27 -0.84
C GLY A 23 -8.05 9.10 0.13
N LEU A 24 -6.99 8.30 -0.05
CA LEU A 24 -6.67 7.24 0.89
C LEU A 24 -6.19 7.81 2.22
N ARG A 25 -6.63 7.19 3.31
CA ARG A 25 -6.24 7.53 4.67
C ARG A 25 -5.33 6.46 5.26
N ARG A 26 -4.29 6.89 5.96
CA ARG A 26 -3.40 5.97 6.68
C ARG A 26 -4.11 5.42 7.91
N VAL A 27 -3.99 4.10 8.13
CA VAL A 27 -4.54 3.45 9.33
C VAL A 27 -3.55 3.63 10.49
N GLY A 28 -3.77 4.64 11.32
CA GLY A 28 -2.89 4.97 12.46
C GLY A 28 -1.43 5.19 12.04
N GLN A 29 -0.50 4.51 12.71
CA GLN A 29 0.93 4.52 12.37
C GLN A 29 1.37 3.29 11.55
N SER A 30 0.40 2.51 11.03
CA SER A 30 0.71 1.31 10.25
C SER A 30 1.26 1.63 8.86
N ARG A 31 1.57 0.58 8.10
CA ARG A 31 1.92 0.65 6.67
C ARG A 31 0.70 0.45 5.77
N CYS A 32 -0.51 0.51 6.34
CA CYS A 32 -1.77 0.29 5.63
C CYS A 32 -2.47 1.62 5.34
N TRP A 33 -3.04 1.71 4.15
CA TRP A 33 -3.84 2.82 3.67
C TRP A 33 -5.17 2.30 3.18
N ILE A 34 -6.25 3.03 3.50
CA ILE A 34 -7.61 2.63 3.19
C ILE A 34 -8.33 3.73 2.40
N SER A 35 -9.04 3.33 1.35
CA SER A 35 -10.08 4.14 0.72
C SER A 35 -11.44 3.55 1.05
N ASP A 36 -12.40 4.43 1.36
CA ASP A 36 -13.79 4.06 1.54
C ASP A 36 -14.53 4.23 0.20
N GLU A 37 -15.07 3.13 -0.32
CA GLU A 37 -15.86 3.08 -1.54
C GLU A 37 -17.33 2.68 -1.21
N ARG A 38 -17.80 3.08 -0.02
CA ARG A 38 -19.13 2.86 0.57
C ARG A 38 -19.34 1.44 1.07
N TYR A 39 -19.73 0.53 0.18
CA TYR A 39 -20.05 -0.86 0.56
C TYR A 39 -18.80 -1.76 0.55
N TRP A 40 -17.69 -1.26 0.02
CA TRP A 40 -16.41 -1.93 -0.01
C TRP A 40 -15.29 -0.90 0.22
N THR A 41 -14.07 -1.38 0.42
CA THR A 41 -12.89 -0.55 0.70
C THR A 41 -11.72 -1.00 -0.15
N ILE A 42 -10.81 -0.09 -0.47
CA ILE A 42 -9.52 -0.42 -1.08
C ILE A 42 -8.46 -0.36 -0.01
N TRP A 43 -7.72 -1.45 0.17
CA TRP A 43 -6.59 -1.54 1.08
C TRP A 43 -5.29 -1.59 0.30
N ALA A 44 -4.41 -0.62 0.53
CA ALA A 44 -3.02 -0.65 0.08
C ALA A 44 -2.11 -0.89 1.29
N GLU A 45 -1.41 -2.02 1.30
CA GLU A 45 -0.52 -2.44 2.37
C GLU A 45 0.92 -2.56 1.86
N PHE A 46 1.83 -1.80 2.47
CA PHE A 46 3.26 -1.95 2.30
C PHE A 46 3.77 -3.00 3.28
N GLN A 47 3.55 -4.27 2.94
CA GLN A 47 3.68 -5.41 3.85
C GLN A 47 5.16 -5.63 4.25
N PRO A 48 5.48 -5.70 5.55
CA PRO A 48 6.83 -6.05 6.01
C PRO A 48 7.17 -7.52 5.74
N SER A 49 8.47 -7.82 5.63
CA SER A 49 8.98 -9.19 5.67
C SER A 49 9.44 -9.53 7.09
N ALA A 50 9.24 -10.78 7.52
CA ALA A 50 9.78 -11.29 8.77
C ALA A 50 11.30 -11.53 8.70
N TRP A 51 11.84 -11.70 7.49
CA TRP A 51 13.22 -12.13 7.26
C TRP A 51 14.17 -10.99 6.92
N SER A 52 13.65 -9.89 6.39
CA SER A 52 14.45 -8.78 5.87
C SER A 52 13.73 -7.45 6.01
N LYS A 53 14.51 -6.37 6.18
CA LYS A 53 13.96 -5.01 6.12
C LYS A 53 13.62 -4.68 4.68
N GLY A 54 12.42 -4.18 4.46
CA GLY A 54 11.93 -3.88 3.12
C GLY A 54 10.41 -3.83 3.09
N SER A 55 9.86 -3.97 1.89
CA SER A 55 8.42 -4.01 1.69
C SER A 55 8.05 -4.88 0.49
N TYR A 56 6.97 -5.64 0.63
CA TYR A 56 6.10 -6.01 -0.49
C TYR A 56 5.04 -4.93 -0.68
N LEU A 57 4.23 -5.07 -1.73
CA LEU A 57 3.01 -4.29 -1.91
C LEU A 57 1.83 -5.23 -2.13
N ASN A 58 0.77 -5.04 -1.35
CA ASN A 58 -0.53 -5.65 -1.58
C ASN A 58 -1.56 -4.54 -1.80
N VAL A 59 -2.35 -4.62 -2.87
CA VAL A 59 -3.48 -3.70 -3.09
C VAL A 59 -4.73 -4.52 -3.34
N ARG A 60 -5.70 -4.45 -2.44
CA ARG A 60 -6.88 -5.32 -2.52
C ARG A 60 -8.19 -4.57 -2.30
N PRO A 61 -9.25 -4.99 -2.99
CA PRO A 61 -10.61 -4.63 -2.61
C PRO A 61 -11.06 -5.48 -1.40
N ASN A 62 -11.96 -4.94 -0.57
CA ASN A 62 -12.52 -5.63 0.58
C ASN A 62 -13.99 -5.24 0.77
N TRP A 63 -14.89 -6.22 0.68
CA TRP A 63 -16.35 -6.06 0.70
C TRP A 63 -16.86 -6.14 2.13
N LEU A 64 -17.53 -5.08 2.59
CA LEU A 64 -17.93 -4.95 4.00
C LEU A 64 -19.05 -5.92 4.41
N TRP A 65 -19.78 -6.47 3.43
CA TRP A 65 -20.86 -7.43 3.67
C TRP A 65 -20.41 -8.90 3.65
N LEU A 66 -19.11 -9.16 3.43
CA LEU A 66 -18.55 -10.51 3.45
C LEU A 66 -17.71 -10.71 4.70
N ARG A 67 -17.91 -11.84 5.40
CA ARG A 67 -17.33 -12.14 6.72
C ARG A 67 -15.80 -12.03 6.81
N TYR A 68 -15.09 -12.13 5.68
CA TYR A 68 -13.64 -11.98 5.60
C TYR A 68 -13.19 -10.89 4.62
N GLY A 69 -14.13 -10.14 4.03
CA GLY A 69 -13.94 -9.50 2.74
C GLY A 69 -13.74 -10.57 1.67
N ALA A 70 -14.50 -10.56 0.56
CA ALA A 70 -14.10 -11.39 -0.58
C ALA A 70 -12.65 -11.01 -0.91
N ASN A 71 -11.76 -11.98 -0.80
CA ASN A 71 -10.32 -11.78 -0.81
C ASN A 71 -9.70 -12.52 -2.02
N ASP A 72 -10.51 -12.89 -3.01
CA ASP A 72 -10.04 -13.69 -4.14
C ASP A 72 -9.12 -12.89 -5.08
N HIS A 73 -8.98 -11.58 -4.83
CA HIS A 73 -8.05 -10.70 -5.52
C HIS A 73 -7.04 -10.08 -4.56
N HIS A 74 -5.94 -10.79 -4.32
CA HIS A 74 -4.71 -10.26 -3.68
C HIS A 74 -3.61 -10.07 -4.72
N PRO A 75 -3.74 -9.09 -5.64
CA PRO A 75 -2.61 -8.79 -6.49
C PRO A 75 -1.46 -8.30 -5.60
N ARG A 76 -0.31 -8.94 -5.76
CA ARG A 76 0.99 -8.42 -5.34
C ARG A 76 1.62 -7.77 -6.57
N PRO A 77 1.30 -6.49 -6.86
CA PRO A 77 1.67 -5.86 -8.12
C PRO A 77 3.16 -5.51 -8.21
N ALA A 78 3.94 -5.74 -7.15
CA ALA A 78 5.38 -5.51 -7.13
C ALA A 78 6.09 -6.57 -6.28
N ASP A 79 7.28 -6.95 -6.72
CA ASP A 79 8.19 -7.81 -5.97
C ASP A 79 8.68 -7.16 -4.68
N PHE A 80 9.31 -7.97 -3.83
CA PHE A 80 9.92 -7.47 -2.61
C PHE A 80 11.05 -6.49 -2.91
N ILE A 81 11.05 -5.34 -2.23
CA ILE A 81 12.16 -4.40 -2.25
C ILE A 81 12.88 -4.46 -0.90
N SER A 82 14.13 -4.91 -0.89
CA SER A 82 15.01 -4.89 0.29
C SER A 82 15.48 -3.48 0.60
N PHE A 83 15.61 -3.15 1.89
CA PHE A 83 16.25 -1.93 2.37
C PHE A 83 17.71 -2.20 2.69
N GLU A 84 18.61 -1.64 1.89
CA GLU A 84 20.06 -1.70 2.12
C GLU A 84 20.64 -0.34 2.50
N SER A 85 20.22 0.72 1.79
CA SER A 85 20.53 2.11 2.13
C SER A 85 19.37 3.03 1.74
N VAL A 86 19.42 4.29 2.19
CA VAL A 86 18.40 5.29 1.82
C VAL A 86 18.42 5.57 0.32
N GLU A 87 19.61 5.67 -0.26
CA GLU A 87 19.85 5.99 -1.66
C GLU A 87 19.33 4.88 -2.58
N GLN A 88 19.60 3.62 -2.21
CA GLN A 88 19.11 2.45 -2.95
C GLN A 88 17.60 2.28 -2.81
N PHE A 89 17.06 2.51 -1.61
CA PHE A 89 15.68 2.16 -1.31
C PHE A 89 14.66 3.21 -1.74
N LYS A 90 15.04 4.49 -1.77
CA LYS A 90 14.09 5.58 -2.02
C LYS A 90 13.45 5.50 -3.42
N PRO A 91 14.20 5.43 -4.54
CA PRO A 91 13.58 5.37 -5.87
C PRO A 91 12.62 4.18 -6.08
N PRO A 92 12.98 2.91 -5.72
CA PRO A 92 12.08 1.79 -5.96
C PRO A 92 10.84 1.83 -5.04
N ILE A 93 10.92 2.43 -3.85
CA ILE A 93 9.76 2.63 -2.98
C ILE A 93 8.82 3.73 -3.48
N GLU A 94 9.35 4.80 -4.06
CA GLU A 94 8.53 5.81 -4.75
C GLU A 94 7.80 5.19 -5.95
N ASN A 95 8.48 4.34 -6.72
CA ASN A 95 7.86 3.57 -7.80
C ASN A 95 6.79 2.60 -7.28
N MET A 96 7.06 1.86 -6.19
CA MET A 96 6.08 0.99 -5.55
C MET A 96 4.84 1.77 -5.10
N ALA A 97 5.01 2.97 -4.54
CA ALA A 97 3.89 3.83 -4.16
C ALA A 97 3.08 4.31 -5.38
N SER A 98 3.75 4.60 -6.51
CA SER A 98 3.08 4.90 -7.78
C SER A 98 2.26 3.71 -8.29
N ILE A 99 2.81 2.50 -8.25
CA ILE A 99 2.08 1.26 -8.60
C ILE A 99 0.86 1.08 -7.69
N ALA A 100 0.97 1.39 -6.40
CA ALA A 100 -0.16 1.34 -5.48
C ALA A 100 -1.28 2.32 -5.89
N ALA A 101 -0.91 3.55 -6.25
CA ALA A 101 -1.85 4.57 -6.73
C ALA A 101 -2.54 4.16 -8.04
N GLN A 102 -1.79 3.62 -9.01
CA GLN A 102 -2.34 3.10 -10.25
C GLN A 102 -3.30 1.93 -10.01
N SER A 103 -2.94 1.02 -9.09
CA SER A 103 -3.80 -0.11 -8.70
C SER A 103 -5.12 0.36 -8.09
N VAL A 104 -5.10 1.39 -7.24
CA VAL A 104 -6.31 2.02 -6.69
C VAL A 104 -7.21 2.57 -7.80
N ILE A 105 -6.63 3.32 -8.74
CA ILE A 105 -7.39 3.91 -9.86
C ILE A 105 -8.03 2.80 -10.71
N ALA A 106 -7.24 1.78 -11.08
CA ALA A 106 -7.72 0.64 -11.85
C ALA A 106 -8.85 -0.11 -11.12
N MET A 107 -8.76 -0.24 -9.79
CA MET A 107 -9.78 -0.88 -8.96
C MET A 107 -11.09 -0.10 -8.95
N ARG A 108 -11.02 1.22 -8.77
CA ARG A 108 -12.18 2.11 -8.82
C ARG A 108 -12.85 2.06 -10.19
N GLU A 109 -12.07 2.01 -11.27
CA GLU A 109 -12.62 1.87 -12.61
C GLU A 109 -13.32 0.52 -12.79
N ARG A 110 -12.66 -0.57 -12.40
CA ARG A 110 -13.18 -1.94 -12.53
C ARG A 110 -14.50 -2.14 -11.80
N PHE A 111 -14.67 -1.50 -10.65
CA PHE A 111 -15.85 -1.64 -9.80
C PHE A 111 -16.74 -0.40 -9.79
N ARG A 112 -16.60 0.50 -10.78
CA ARG A 112 -17.37 1.75 -10.86
C ARG A 112 -18.89 1.52 -10.89
N SER A 113 -19.32 0.41 -11.46
CA SER A 113 -20.73 0.06 -11.63
C SER A 113 -21.31 -0.80 -10.49
N LEU A 114 -20.54 -1.05 -9.42
CA LEU A 114 -21.04 -1.69 -8.20
C LEU A 114 -21.83 -0.70 -7.33
#